data_AF-M2C0R5-F1
#
_entry.id   AF-M2C0R5-F1
#
_cell.length_a   1.000
_cell.length_b   1.000
_cell.length_c   1.000
_cell.angle_alpha   90.00
_cell.angle_beta   90.00
_cell.angle_gamma   90.00
#
_symmetry.space_group_name_H-M   'P 1'
#
loop_
_entity.id
_entity.type
_entity.pdbx_description
1 polymer ?
#
loop_
_entity_poly.entity_id
_entity_poly.type
_entity_poly.pdbx_seq_one_letter_code
_entity_poly.pdbx_strand_id
1 'polypeptide(L)'
;MAITMMTTLMLMVFYFLLLYGGVAFVQNKKFFSSAPKDVYDAVPDRKERFHGAHIIGWIIIAIAFLILLAAFILGAWDGIHNNFNFIEFFIRFLIMLYGMETFDIVFFDWVLLCHSNFFPHFYPEVKDIVGPHLFGYNWKTHVMHYIIYIPICAALAWVCTLF
;
A
#
# COMPACT_ATOMS: atom_id res chain seq x y z
N MET A 1 12.25 16.68 -8.14
CA MET A 1 11.83 16.64 -6.71
C MET A 1 10.32 16.76 -6.53
N ALA A 2 9.64 17.80 -7.04
CA ALA A 2 8.19 17.94 -6.85
C ALA A 2 7.37 16.77 -7.42
N ILE A 3 7.68 16.33 -8.65
CA ILE A 3 6.98 15.19 -9.25
C ILE A 3 7.25 13.89 -8.48
N THR A 4 8.47 13.68 -7.99
CA THR A 4 8.81 12.52 -7.15
C THR A 4 7.98 12.48 -5.86
N MET A 5 7.79 13.63 -5.20
CA MET A 5 6.94 13.72 -4.01
C MET A 5 5.48 13.45 -4.36
N MET A 6 4.99 14.02 -5.46
CA MET A 6 3.63 13.78 -5.94
C MET A 6 3.38 12.31 -6.27
N THR A 7 4.28 11.65 -7.01
CA THR A 7 4.15 10.23 -7.36
C THR A 7 4.24 9.35 -6.12
N THR A 8 5.06 9.73 -5.13
CA THR A 8 5.10 9.05 -3.82
C THR A 8 3.76 9.18 -3.09
N LEU A 9 3.17 10.38 -3.05
CA LEU A 9 1.84 10.60 -2.47
C LEU A 9 0.76 9.80 -3.21
N MET A 10 0.83 9.69 -4.54
CA MET A 10 -0.07 8.84 -5.32
C MET A 10 0.03 7.36 -4.89
N LEU A 11 1.24 6.86 -4.61
CA LEU A 11 1.43 5.50 -4.09
C LEU A 11 0.84 5.33 -2.69
N MET A 12 0.96 6.34 -1.81
CA MET A 12 0.32 6.31 -0.49
C MET A 12 -1.22 6.28 -0.61
N VAL A 13 -1.79 7.08 -1.51
CA VAL A 13 -3.23 7.07 -1.82
C VAL A 13 -3.66 5.73 -2.37
N PHE A 14 -2.86 5.13 -3.26
CA PHE A 14 -3.09 3.77 -3.77
C PHE A 14 -3.22 2.75 -2.63
N TYR A 15 -2.26 2.71 -1.71
CA TYR A 15 -2.30 1.81 -0.55
C TYR A 15 -3.53 2.04 0.32
N PHE A 16 -3.84 3.30 0.60
CA PHE A 16 -5.01 3.66 1.41
C PHE A 16 -6.31 3.20 0.75
N LEU A 17 -6.48 3.43 -0.55
CA LEU A 17 -7.67 3.00 -1.29
C LEU A 17 -7.77 1.48 -1.41
N LEU A 18 -6.63 0.79 -1.56
CA LEU A 18 -6.60 -0.67 -1.61
C LEU A 18 -7.06 -1.28 -0.28
N LEU A 19 -6.53 -0.77 0.84
CA LEU A 19 -6.94 -1.20 2.17
C LEU A 19 -8.39 -0.80 2.46
N TYR A 20 -8.79 0.43 2.16
CA TYR A 20 -10.16 0.90 2.37
C TYR A 20 -11.18 0.12 1.55
N GLY A 21 -10.92 -0.11 0.26
CA GLY A 21 -11.75 -0.93 -0.61
C GLY A 21 -11.86 -2.37 -0.10
N GLY A 22 -10.73 -2.98 0.27
CA GLY A 22 -10.68 -4.34 0.79
C GLY A 22 -11.40 -4.51 2.14
N VAL A 23 -11.07 -3.67 3.12
CA VAL A 23 -11.51 -3.80 4.53
C VAL A 23 -12.93 -3.25 4.74
N ALA A 24 -13.28 -2.12 4.11
CA ALA A 24 -14.56 -1.44 4.36
C ALA A 24 -15.71 -1.95 3.47
N PHE A 25 -15.43 -2.37 2.24
CA PHE A 25 -16.45 -2.70 1.23
C PHE A 25 -16.43 -4.15 0.77
N VAL A 26 -15.25 -4.69 0.41
CA VAL A 26 -15.15 -6.08 -0.04
C VAL A 26 -15.29 -7.04 1.14
N GLN A 27 -14.75 -6.70 2.32
CA GLN A 27 -14.89 -7.47 3.57
C GLN A 27 -14.61 -8.98 3.44
N ASN A 28 -13.77 -9.38 2.49
CA ASN A 28 -13.43 -10.78 2.27
C ASN A 28 -12.22 -11.13 3.14
N LYS A 29 -12.31 -12.25 3.86
CA LYS A 29 -11.26 -12.75 4.76
C LYS A 29 -9.88 -12.82 4.09
N LYS A 30 -9.82 -13.06 2.77
CA LYS A 30 -8.56 -13.07 2.00
C LYS A 30 -7.78 -11.75 2.05
N PHE A 31 -8.44 -10.60 2.18
CA PHE A 31 -7.76 -9.30 2.31
C PHE A 31 -7.11 -9.09 3.68
N PHE A 32 -7.48 -9.88 4.69
CA PHE A 32 -6.83 -9.90 6.00
C PHE A 32 -5.63 -10.85 6.06
N SER A 33 -5.27 -11.51 4.96
CA SER A 33 -4.11 -12.43 4.95
C SER A 33 -2.78 -11.74 5.29
N SER A 34 -2.70 -10.43 5.07
CA SER A 34 -1.56 -9.59 5.47
C SER A 34 -1.63 -9.11 6.92
N ALA A 35 -2.77 -9.29 7.61
CA ALA A 35 -2.94 -8.89 9.01
C ALA A 35 -2.29 -9.93 9.96
N PRO A 36 -2.04 -9.56 11.24
CA PRO A 36 -1.58 -10.52 12.25
C PRO A 36 -2.52 -11.73 12.33
N LYS A 37 -1.97 -12.92 12.57
CA LYS A 37 -2.76 -14.17 12.59
C LYS A 37 -3.92 -14.09 13.57
N ASP A 38 -3.69 -13.48 14.73
CA ASP A 38 -4.72 -13.29 15.76
C ASP A 38 -5.89 -12.41 15.26
N VAL A 39 -5.60 -11.39 14.46
CA VAL A 39 -6.62 -10.54 13.81
C VAL A 39 -7.31 -11.31 12.69
N TYR A 40 -6.57 -12.05 11.86
CA TYR A 40 -7.11 -12.86 10.77
C TYR A 40 -8.08 -13.94 11.26
N ASP A 41 -7.75 -14.60 12.37
CA ASP A 41 -8.56 -15.68 12.94
C ASP A 41 -9.84 -15.15 13.59
N ALA A 42 -9.78 -13.95 14.17
CA ALA A 42 -10.92 -13.28 14.79
C ALA A 42 -11.88 -12.63 13.78
N VAL A 43 -11.45 -12.37 12.54
CA VAL A 43 -12.33 -11.82 11.49
C VAL A 43 -13.28 -12.92 10.98
N PRO A 44 -14.61 -12.76 11.18
CA PRO A 44 -15.58 -13.70 10.64
C PRO A 44 -15.75 -13.53 9.13
N ASP A 45 -16.00 -14.64 8.42
CA ASP A 45 -16.43 -14.57 7.02
C ASP A 45 -17.86 -14.00 6.96
N ARG A 46 -17.98 -12.72 6.60
CA ARG A 46 -19.28 -12.07 6.42
C ARG A 46 -19.71 -12.10 4.95
N LYS A 47 -21.01 -12.30 4.70
CA LYS A 47 -21.63 -11.93 3.41
C LYS A 47 -21.70 -10.40 3.30
N GLU A 48 -21.80 -9.90 2.06
CA GLU A 48 -21.93 -8.48 1.70
C GLU A 48 -22.60 -7.61 2.78
N ARG A 49 -21.91 -6.53 3.19
CA ARG A 49 -22.44 -5.56 4.17
C ARG A 49 -23.78 -4.96 3.73
N PHE A 50 -23.89 -4.68 2.44
CA PHE A 50 -25.12 -4.22 1.77
C PHE A 50 -25.04 -4.62 0.30
N HIS A 51 -26.20 -4.71 -0.37
CA HIS A 51 -26.28 -5.14 -1.77
C HIS A 51 -25.44 -4.19 -2.65
N GLY A 52 -24.39 -4.73 -3.29
CA GLY A 52 -23.49 -3.94 -4.15
C GLY A 52 -22.26 -3.34 -3.44
N ALA A 53 -22.06 -3.62 -2.14
CA ALA A 53 -20.85 -3.22 -1.42
C ALA A 53 -19.57 -3.78 -2.08
N HIS A 54 -19.60 -5.05 -2.50
CA HIS A 54 -18.48 -5.66 -3.21
C HIS A 54 -18.18 -4.95 -4.53
N ILE A 55 -19.20 -4.55 -5.29
CA ILE A 55 -19.03 -3.84 -6.57
C ILE A 55 -18.32 -2.51 -6.33
N ILE A 56 -18.75 -1.74 -5.33
CA ILE A 56 -18.10 -0.47 -4.95
C ILE A 56 -16.66 -0.73 -4.52
N GLY A 57 -16.42 -1.75 -3.69
CA GLY A 57 -15.08 -2.13 -3.27
C GLY A 57 -14.15 -2.47 -4.43
N TRP A 58 -14.62 -3.26 -5.40
CA TRP A 58 -13.86 -3.60 -6.61
C TRP A 58 -13.59 -2.39 -7.51
N ILE A 59 -14.55 -1.46 -7.64
CA ILE A 59 -14.33 -0.19 -8.36
C ILE A 59 -13.23 0.62 -7.70
N ILE A 60 -13.24 0.75 -6.37
CA ILE A 60 -12.21 1.47 -5.62
C ILE A 60 -10.84 0.81 -5.83
N ILE A 61 -10.77 -0.53 -5.75
CA ILE A 61 -9.52 -1.26 -5.99
C ILE A 61 -9.02 -1.05 -7.43
N ALA A 62 -9.92 -1.09 -8.43
CA ALA A 62 -9.55 -0.83 -9.81
C ALA A 62 -8.99 0.60 -10.00
N ILE A 63 -9.63 1.61 -9.40
CA ILE A 63 -9.13 2.99 -9.39
C ILE A 63 -7.75 3.06 -8.72
N ALA A 64 -7.56 2.35 -7.61
CA ALA A 64 -6.26 2.30 -6.93
C ALA A 64 -5.17 1.77 -7.89
N PHE A 65 -5.41 0.66 -8.59
CA PHE A 65 -4.45 0.14 -9.58
C PHE A 65 -4.18 1.11 -10.75
N LEU A 66 -5.18 1.89 -11.17
CA LEU A 66 -4.96 2.95 -12.16
C LEU A 66 -4.05 4.05 -11.62
N ILE A 67 -4.20 4.45 -10.35
CA ILE A 67 -3.31 5.43 -9.70
C ILE A 67 -1.89 4.89 -9.59
N LEU A 68 -1.72 3.61 -9.24
CA LEU A 68 -0.42 2.95 -9.21
C LEU A 68 0.28 3.06 -10.57
N LEU A 69 -0.38 2.64 -11.64
CA LEU A 69 0.16 2.72 -13.00
C LEU A 69 0.48 4.16 -13.40
N ALA A 70 -0.44 5.10 -13.13
CA ALA A 70 -0.23 6.51 -13.41
C ALA A 70 0.99 7.09 -12.68
N ALA A 71 1.22 6.71 -11.42
CA ALA A 71 2.37 7.19 -10.65
C ALA A 71 3.70 6.76 -11.27
N PHE A 72 3.82 5.50 -11.71
CA PHE A 72 5.02 5.00 -12.37
C PHE A 72 5.21 5.59 -13.77
N ILE A 73 4.13 5.68 -14.57
CA ILE A 73 4.20 6.26 -15.92
C ILE A 73 4.60 7.74 -15.84
N LEU A 74 3.99 8.52 -14.94
CA LEU A 74 4.37 9.93 -14.73
C LEU A 74 5.81 10.04 -14.22
N GLY A 75 6.22 9.15 -13.32
CA GLY A 75 7.60 9.08 -12.82
C GLY A 75 8.62 8.82 -13.92
N ALA A 76 8.33 7.88 -14.81
CA ALA A 76 9.17 7.53 -15.95
C ALA A 76 9.18 8.65 -17.00
N TRP A 77 8.00 9.11 -17.42
CA TRP A 77 7.84 10.15 -18.44
C TRP A 77 8.55 11.46 -18.06
N ASP A 78 8.38 11.91 -16.82
CA ASP A 78 9.07 13.11 -16.33
C ASP A 78 10.59 12.91 -16.27
N GLY A 79 11.08 11.71 -15.92
CA GLY A 79 12.51 11.43 -15.96
C GLY A 79 13.07 11.44 -17.39
N ILE A 80 12.36 10.86 -18.35
CA ILE A 80 12.77 10.82 -19.76
C ILE A 80 12.82 12.23 -20.33
N HIS A 81 11.77 13.03 -20.10
CA HIS A 81 11.70 14.41 -20.57
C HIS A 81 12.81 15.30 -19.99
N ASN A 82 13.24 15.03 -18.77
CA ASN A 82 14.32 15.75 -18.10
C ASN A 82 15.72 15.13 -18.33
N ASN A 83 15.85 14.15 -19.23
CA ASN A 83 17.11 13.44 -19.55
C ASN A 83 17.81 12.84 -18.31
N PHE A 84 17.03 12.22 -17.42
CA PHE A 84 17.58 11.59 -16.22
C PHE A 84 18.53 10.45 -16.60
N ASN A 85 19.66 10.38 -15.90
CA ASN A 85 20.55 9.23 -15.99
C ASN A 85 20.01 8.04 -15.16
N PHE A 86 20.65 6.87 -15.30
CA PHE A 86 20.27 5.66 -14.58
C PHE A 86 20.17 5.86 -13.06
N ILE A 87 21.13 6.57 -12.46
CA ILE A 87 21.19 6.78 -11.00
C ILE A 87 20.05 7.69 -10.55
N GLU A 88 19.71 8.72 -11.33
CA GLU A 88 18.59 9.62 -11.04
C GLU A 88 17.24 8.89 -11.08
N PHE A 89 17.02 8.03 -12.09
CA PHE A 89 15.85 7.15 -12.11
C PHE A 89 15.83 6.17 -10.94
N PHE A 90 16.97 5.54 -10.66
CA PHE A 90 17.10 4.58 -9.57
C PHE A 90 16.74 5.21 -8.22
N ILE A 91 17.35 6.36 -7.91
CA ILE A 91 17.07 7.10 -6.66
C ILE A 91 15.60 7.53 -6.62
N ARG A 92 15.03 7.99 -7.74
CA ARG A 92 13.62 8.39 -7.80
C ARG A 92 12.68 7.24 -7.45
N PHE A 93 12.83 6.10 -8.10
CA PHE A 93 11.99 4.93 -7.83
C PHE A 93 12.23 4.38 -6.43
N LEU A 94 13.46 4.46 -5.92
CA LEU A 94 13.80 4.10 -4.56
C LEU A 94 13.07 4.99 -3.55
N ILE A 95 13.08 6.31 -3.73
CA ILE A 95 12.33 7.25 -2.88
C ILE A 95 10.83 6.95 -2.94
N MET A 96 10.29 6.68 -4.13
CA MET A 96 8.88 6.36 -4.30
C MET A 96 8.47 5.09 -3.53
N LEU A 97 9.20 3.99 -3.74
CA LEU A 97 8.90 2.70 -3.10
C LEU A 97 9.20 2.72 -1.60
N TYR A 98 10.33 3.28 -1.18
CA TYR A 98 10.68 3.36 0.24
C TYR A 98 9.76 4.32 0.99
N GLY A 99 9.38 5.44 0.38
CA GLY A 99 8.42 6.38 0.94
C GLY A 99 7.05 5.73 1.14
N MET A 100 6.61 4.94 0.17
CA MET A 100 5.40 4.13 0.28
C MET A 100 5.50 3.05 1.38
N GLU A 101 6.60 2.29 1.47
CA GLU A 101 6.77 1.27 2.52
C GLU A 101 6.84 1.90 3.91
N THR A 102 7.47 3.07 4.02
CA THR A 102 7.53 3.82 5.28
C THR A 102 6.14 4.31 5.68
N PHE A 103 5.34 4.75 4.71
CA PHE A 103 3.93 5.06 4.95
C PHE A 103 3.17 3.81 5.40
N ASP A 104 3.50 2.62 4.88
CA ASP A 104 2.83 1.39 5.28
C ASP A 104 3.00 1.13 6.79
N ILE A 105 4.24 1.22 7.25
CA ILE A 105 4.63 1.02 8.66
C ILE A 105 4.07 2.10 9.58
N VAL A 106 4.16 3.38 9.19
CA VAL A 106 3.73 4.49 10.07
C VAL A 106 2.21 4.62 10.06
N PHE A 107 1.56 4.49 8.91
CA PHE A 107 0.14 4.74 8.80
C PHE A 107 -0.71 3.51 9.05
N PHE A 108 -0.39 2.35 8.46
CA PHE A 108 -1.22 1.15 8.72
C PHE A 108 -0.84 0.49 10.04
N ASP A 109 0.44 0.18 10.26
CA ASP A 109 0.87 -0.54 11.46
C ASP A 109 0.75 0.31 12.72
N TRP A 110 1.19 1.56 12.69
CA TRP A 110 1.12 2.42 13.88
C TRP A 110 -0.22 3.14 14.02
N VAL A 111 -0.67 3.90 13.01
CA VAL A 111 -1.92 4.66 13.13
C VAL A 111 -3.14 3.75 13.08
N LEU A 112 -3.33 2.95 12.01
CA LEU A 112 -4.58 2.22 11.82
C LEU A 112 -4.73 1.01 12.73
N LEU A 113 -3.69 0.19 12.88
CA LEU A 113 -3.70 -1.03 13.69
C LEU A 113 -3.51 -0.76 15.19
N CYS A 114 -2.56 0.10 15.58
CA CYS A 114 -2.21 0.27 17.00
C CYS A 114 -2.92 1.44 17.70
N HIS A 115 -3.22 2.52 16.98
CA HIS A 115 -3.68 3.78 17.60
C HIS A 115 -5.11 4.20 17.24
N SER A 116 -5.68 3.67 16.16
CA SER A 116 -7.02 4.03 15.70
C SER A 116 -8.05 2.93 15.97
N ASN A 117 -9.32 3.33 16.09
CA ASN A 117 -10.45 2.41 16.11
C ASN A 117 -10.95 2.04 14.69
N PHE A 118 -10.11 2.17 13.65
CA PHE A 118 -10.52 1.89 12.26
C PHE A 118 -10.93 0.43 12.07
N PHE A 119 -10.09 -0.54 12.46
CA PHE A 119 -10.45 -1.96 12.36
C PHE A 119 -11.64 -2.33 13.27
N PRO A 120 -11.67 -1.92 14.56
CA PRO A 120 -12.83 -2.10 15.43
C PRO A 120 -14.14 -1.52 14.90
N HIS A 121 -14.08 -0.45 14.10
CA HIS A 121 -15.28 0.15 13.49
C HIS A 121 -15.94 -0.77 12.46
N PHE A 122 -15.15 -1.52 11.69
CA PHE A 122 -15.67 -2.47 10.69
C PHE A 122 -15.83 -3.90 11.23
N TYR A 123 -14.99 -4.28 12.20
CA TYR A 123 -14.93 -5.60 12.83
C TYR A 123 -14.83 -5.43 14.35
N PRO A 124 -15.96 -5.30 15.06
CA PRO A 124 -15.94 -5.17 16.52
C PRO A 124 -15.27 -6.35 17.23
N GLU A 125 -15.19 -7.51 16.59
CA GLU A 125 -14.56 -8.74 17.11
C GLU A 125 -13.05 -8.60 17.31
N VAL A 126 -12.38 -7.71 16.57
CA VAL A 126 -10.93 -7.53 16.70
C VAL A 126 -10.56 -6.49 17.76
N LYS A 127 -11.54 -5.87 18.42
CA LYS A 127 -11.34 -4.74 19.35
C LYS A 127 -10.44 -5.06 20.54
N ASP A 128 -10.55 -6.27 21.08
CA ASP A 128 -9.74 -6.71 22.22
C ASP A 128 -8.37 -7.28 21.79
N ILE A 129 -8.14 -7.41 20.49
CA ILE A 129 -6.93 -7.99 19.88
C ILE A 129 -6.03 -6.89 19.32
N VAL A 130 -6.61 -5.87 18.68
CA VAL A 130 -5.85 -4.75 18.12
C VAL A 130 -5.31 -3.85 19.22
N GLY A 131 -4.03 -3.50 19.14
CA GLY A 131 -3.41 -2.59 20.09
C GLY A 131 -1.91 -2.44 19.90
N PRO A 132 -1.25 -1.58 20.72
CA PRO A 132 0.16 -1.22 20.56
C PRO A 132 1.16 -2.39 20.63
N HIS A 133 0.75 -3.52 21.20
CA HIS A 133 1.58 -4.72 21.31
C HIS A 133 1.79 -5.44 19.96
N LEU A 134 0.98 -5.13 18.94
CA LEU A 134 1.13 -5.66 17.58
C LEU A 134 2.12 -4.86 16.72
N PHE A 135 2.59 -3.70 17.22
CA PHE A 135 3.53 -2.86 16.49
C PHE A 135 4.85 -3.61 16.24
N GLY A 136 5.24 -3.71 14.98
CA GLY A 136 6.47 -4.40 14.57
C GLY A 136 6.34 -5.92 14.42
N TYR A 137 5.13 -6.50 14.48
CA TYR A 137 4.92 -7.92 14.18
C TYR A 137 5.46 -8.31 12.79
N ASN A 138 5.33 -7.41 11.81
CA ASN A 138 5.68 -7.67 10.41
C ASN A 138 7.09 -7.20 9.99
N TRP A 139 7.98 -6.90 10.95
CA TRP A 139 9.29 -6.27 10.66
C TRP A 139 10.14 -7.05 9.65
N LYS A 140 10.10 -8.39 9.68
CA LYS A 140 10.85 -9.24 8.73
C LYS A 140 10.36 -9.06 7.30
N THR A 141 9.05 -8.92 7.11
CA THR A 141 8.43 -8.73 5.80
C THR A 141 8.77 -7.35 5.25
N HIS A 142 8.71 -6.30 6.08
CA HIS A 142 9.13 -4.95 5.67
C HIS A 142 10.60 -4.90 5.27
N VAL A 143 11.50 -5.50 6.07
CA VAL A 143 12.93 -5.60 5.71
C VAL A 143 13.12 -6.31 4.37
N MET A 144 12.38 -7.40 4.13
CA MET A 144 12.42 -8.11 2.86
C MET A 144 11.91 -7.25 1.70
N HIS A 145 10.85 -6.47 1.89
CA HIS A 145 10.37 -5.53 0.86
C HIS A 145 11.43 -4.47 0.53
N TYR A 146 12.04 -3.83 1.53
CA TYR A 146 13.13 -2.86 1.30
C TYR A 146 14.29 -3.46 0.50
N ILE A 147 14.64 -4.72 0.75
CA ILE A 147 15.69 -5.44 0.01
C ILE A 147 15.23 -5.74 -1.43
N ILE A 148 14.01 -6.23 -1.63
CA ILE A 148 13.45 -6.57 -2.96
C ILE A 148 13.24 -5.33 -3.83
N TYR A 149 12.93 -4.19 -3.24
CA TYR A 149 12.75 -2.94 -3.99
C TYR A 149 14.03 -2.43 -4.64
N ILE A 150 15.21 -2.77 -4.12
CA ILE A 150 16.50 -2.41 -4.73
C ILE A 150 16.63 -2.97 -6.16
N PRO A 151 16.56 -4.29 -6.40
CA PRO A 151 16.64 -4.83 -7.75
C PRO A 151 15.47 -4.42 -8.65
N ILE A 152 14.27 -4.21 -8.09
CA ILE A 152 13.11 -3.72 -8.86
C ILE A 152 13.35 -2.30 -9.36
N CYS A 153 13.81 -1.38 -8.50
CA CYS A 153 14.17 -0.02 -8.89
C CYS A 153 15.27 -0.01 -9.92
N ALA A 154 16.28 -0.88 -9.80
CA ALA A 154 17.35 -1.00 -10.77
C ALA A 154 16.83 -1.46 -12.14
N ALA A 155 15.94 -2.46 -12.17
CA ALA A 155 15.31 -2.91 -13.41
C ALA A 155 14.43 -1.83 -14.05
N LEU A 156 13.59 -1.14 -13.26
CA LEU A 156 12.74 -0.05 -13.75
C LEU A 156 13.57 1.13 -14.27
N ALA A 157 14.62 1.52 -13.55
CA ALA A 157 15.54 2.57 -13.97
C ALA A 157 16.23 2.19 -15.29
N TRP A 158 16.71 0.95 -15.40
CA TRP A 158 17.32 0.47 -16.63
C TRP A 158 16.34 0.51 -17.81
N VAL A 159 15.11 0.02 -17.63
CA VAL A 159 14.07 0.11 -18.67
C VAL A 159 13.81 1.56 -19.07
N CYS A 160 13.74 2.49 -18.12
CA CYS A 160 13.51 3.90 -18.41
C CYS A 160 14.68 4.54 -19.19
N THR A 161 15.91 4.08 -19.01
CA THR A 161 17.07 4.57 -19.78
C THR A 161 17.12 4.07 -21.23
N LEU A 162 16.25 3.13 -21.63
CA LEU A 162 16.16 2.65 -23.01
C LEU A 162 15.30 3.56 -23.91
N PHE A 163 14.58 4.52 -23.33
CA PHE A 163 13.67 5.44 -24.00
C PHE A 163 14.16 6.88 -23.88
#